data_AF-G0YCY0-F1
#
_entry.id   AF-G0YCY0-F1
#
_cell.length_a   1.000
_cell.length_b   1.000
_cell.length_c   1.000
_cell.angle_alpha   90.00
_cell.angle_beta   90.00
_cell.angle_gamma   90.00
#
_symmetry.space_group_name_H-M   'P 1'
#
loop_
_entity.id
_entity.type
_entity.pdbx_description
1 polymer ?
#
loop_
_entity_poly.entity_id
_entity_poly.type
_entity_poly.pdbx_seq_one_letter_code
_entity_poly.pdbx_strand_id
1 'polypeptide(L)' 'TITPKKPNSALRKVARVRLTSGFEITAYIPGIGHNSQEHSVVLVRGG' A
#
# COMPACT_ATOMS: atom_id res chain seq x y z
N THR A 1 2.73 -2.23 7.46
CA THR A 1 2.51 -0.84 7.92
C THR A 1 3.85 -0.13 7.98
N ILE A 2 3.89 1.17 7.72
CA ILE A 2 5.15 1.95 7.82
C ILE A 2 4.90 3.22 8.63
N THR A 3 5.86 3.57 9.48
CA THR A 3 5.85 4.84 10.21
C THR A 3 6.34 5.97 9.29
N PRO A 4 5.63 7.11 9.20
CA PRO A 4 6.05 8.24 8.40
C PRO A 4 7.28 8.92 9.01
N LYS A 5 7.99 9.70 8.19
CA LYS A 5 9.05 10.58 8.68
C LYS A 5 8.45 11.67 9.59
N LYS A 6 9.20 12.05 10.63
CA LYS A 6 8.92 13.22 11.49
C LYS A 6 8.61 14.45 10.61
N PRO A 7 7.63 15.32 10.92
CA PRO A 7 6.93 15.56 12.19
C PRO A 7 5.71 14.68 12.46
N ASN A 8 5.28 13.88 11.48
CA ASN A 8 4.03 13.14 11.60
C ASN A 8 4.22 11.81 12.31
N SER A 9 3.24 11.40 13.11
CA SER A 9 3.16 10.08 13.73
C SER A 9 1.81 9.44 13.37
N ALA A 10 1.86 8.35 12.60
CA ALA A 10 0.69 7.55 12.24
C ALA A 10 1.13 6.18 11.72
N LEU A 11 0.31 5.14 11.87
CA LEU A 11 0.55 3.86 11.21
C LEU A 11 -0.07 3.89 9.81
N ARG A 12 0.75 4.03 8.77
CA ARG A 12 0.26 4.00 7.38
C ARG A 12 0.12 2.55 6.91
N LYS A 13 -1.09 2.20 6.48
CA LYS A 13 -1.39 0.91 5.85
C LYS A 13 -0.85 0.96 4.41
N VAL A 14 -0.02 -0.02 4.08
CA VAL A 14 0.64 -0.14 2.78
C VAL A 14 0.62 -1.60 2.37
N ALA A 15 0.60 -1.86 1.07
CA ALA A 15 0.75 -3.19 0.49
C ALA A 15 1.94 -3.20 -0.47
N ARG A 16 2.67 -4.31 -0.50
CA ARG A 16 3.58 -4.63 -1.61
C ARG A 16 2.75 -5.25 -2.71
N VAL A 17 2.80 -4.67 -3.91
CA VAL A 17 2.03 -5.10 -5.06
C VAL A 17 3.00 -5.41 -6.19
N ARG A 18 2.83 -6.58 -6.80
CA ARG A 18 3.52 -6.92 -8.04
C ARG A 18 2.64 -6.49 -9.21
N LEU A 19 3.14 -5.57 -10.01
CA LEU A 19 2.46 -5.13 -11.22
C LEU A 19 2.55 -6.21 -12.31
N THR A 20 1.64 -6.15 -13.26
CA THR A 20 1.69 -6.97 -14.48
C THR A 20 2.95 -6.74 -15.30
N SER A 21 3.57 -5.55 -15.18
CA SER A 21 4.87 -5.20 -15.77
C SER A 21 6.07 -5.87 -15.07
N GLY A 22 5.83 -6.66 -14.02
CA GLY A 22 6.87 -7.39 -13.28
C GLY A 22 7.54 -6.59 -12.16
N PHE A 23 7.29 -5.29 -12.06
CA PHE A 23 7.82 -4.44 -10.99
C PHE A 23 7.07 -4.66 -9.67
N GLU A 24 7.82 -4.73 -8.58
CA GLU A 24 7.27 -4.69 -7.23
C GLU A 24 7.26 -3.25 -6.72
N ILE A 25 6.07 -2.76 -6.36
CA ILE A 25 5.88 -1.42 -5.83
C ILE A 25 5.26 -1.48 -4.44
N THR A 26 5.51 -0.46 -3.63
CA THR A 26 4.80 -0.26 -2.36
C THR A 26 3.68 0.74 -2.59
N ALA A 27 2.43 0.28 -2.48
CA ALA A 27 1.25 1.12 -2.67
C ALA A 27 0.64 1.51 -1.32
N TYR A 28 0.20 2.76 -1.21
CA TYR A 28 -0.58 3.23 -0.07
C TYR A 28 -2.02 2.74 -0.18
N ILE A 29 -2.58 2.24 0.92
CA ILE A 29 -3.99 1.85 0.99
C ILE A 29 -4.75 2.99 1.68
N PRO A 30 -5.57 3.77 0.95
CA PRO A 30 -6.35 4.83 1.54
C PRO A 30 -7.49 4.28 2.41
N GLY A 31 -7.90 5.03 3.42
CA GLY A 31 -9.02 4.69 4.31
C GLY A 31 -8.61 4.02 5.63
N ILE A 32 -9.62 3.74 6.47
CA ILE A 32 -9.44 3.28 7.86
C ILE A 32 -9.46 1.74 7.94
N GLY A 33 -10.02 1.03 6.95
CA GLY A 33 -10.09 -0.42 6.87
C GLY A 33 -9.81 -0.94 5.46
N HIS A 34 -9.14 -2.09 5.36
CA HIS A 34 -8.98 -2.83 4.10
C HIS A 34 -9.04 -4.33 4.39
N ASN A 35 -9.58 -5.09 3.44
CA ASN A 35 -9.65 -6.55 3.48
C ASN A 35 -8.68 -7.19 2.46
N SER A 36 -7.61 -6.48 2.08
CA SER A 36 -6.63 -7.02 1.15
C SER A 36 -5.87 -8.17 1.82
N GLN A 37 -5.93 -9.33 1.17
CA GLN A 37 -5.19 -10.52 1.57
C GLN A 37 -3.97 -10.70 0.64
N GLU A 38 -3.08 -11.60 1.01
CA GLU A 38 -2.00 -12.03 0.12
C GLU A 38 -2.59 -12.63 -1.17
N HIS A 39 -1.95 -12.36 -2.31
CA HIS A 39 -2.39 -12.80 -3.66
C HIS A 39 -3.70 -12.18 -4.16
N SER A 40 -4.26 -11.19 -3.46
CA SER A 40 -5.42 -10.45 -3.94
C SER A 40 -5.08 -9.61 -5.19
N VAL A 41 -6.01 -9.55 -6.16
CA VAL A 41 -5.87 -8.70 -7.35
C VAL A 41 -6.37 -7.29 -7.01
N VAL A 42 -5.50 -6.29 -7.14
CA VAL A 42 -5.80 -4.89 -6.81
C VAL A 42 -5.47 -3.97 -7.98
N LEU A 43 -6.30 -2.95 -8.21
CA LEU A 43 -6.03 -1.89 -9.17
C LEU A 43 -5.27 -0.75 -8.47
N VAL A 44 -4.13 -0.34 -9.04
CA VAL A 44 -3.30 0.74 -8.49
C VAL A 44 -3.39 1.96 -9.39
N ARG A 45 -3.60 3.14 -8.79
CA ARG A 45 -3.52 4.45 -9.46
C ARG A 45 -2.31 5.21 -8.94
N GLY A 46 -1.52 5.81 -9.83
CA GLY A 46 -0.39 6.66 -9.47
C GLY A 46 -0.86 8.01 -8.89
N GLY A 47 -0.33 8.38 -7.73
CA GLY A 47 -0.57 9.64 -7.02
C GLY A 47 0.48 9.85 -5.94
#